data_AF-A0A090S0Q3-F1
#
_entry.id   AF-A0A090S0Q3-F1
#
_cell.length_a   1.000
_cell.length_b   1.000
_cell.length_c   1.000
_cell.angle_alpha   90.00
_cell.angle_beta   90.00
_cell.angle_gamma   90.00
#
_symmetry.space_group_name_H-M   'P 1'
#
loop_
_entity.id
_entity.type
_entity.pdbx_description
1 polymer ?
#
loop_
_entity_poly.entity_id
_entity_poly.type
_entity_poly.pdbx_seq_one_letter_code
_entity_poly.pdbx_strand_id
1 'polypeptide(L)'
;MKNDSQSRDVFYVSDGTAITCETLGHVVLGQFPFKAKEKTFPFVESTHKLDELIREINQSYERNGVKPLVFFSIVVPEIRAGLLASQAFCYDVLESLVAQVKGDLQLEPKPKLQRSHSVGKDSAKYFDRIAAVEYTLAHDDGVSLKNLEQADLILLGVSRSGKTPTSLYLAMQFGLRVVNYPFIDDDIKRLRLMPEFEIHRHKLFGLTIN
;
A
#
# COMPACT_ATOMS: atom_id res chain seq x y z
N MET A 1 26.47 27.26 -12.56
CA MET A 1 25.39 27.73 -11.67
C MET A 1 24.17 26.85 -11.87
N LYS A 2 23.73 26.22 -10.77
CA LYS A 2 22.47 25.51 -10.50
C LYS A 2 22.01 24.43 -11.49
N ASN A 3 21.93 23.20 -10.98
CA ASN A 3 20.60 22.60 -10.85
C ASN A 3 20.51 21.93 -9.49
N ASP A 4 19.74 22.55 -8.60
CA ASP A 4 19.16 21.88 -7.44
C ASP A 4 18.61 20.53 -7.90
N SER A 5 18.80 19.47 -7.10
CA SER A 5 18.25 18.14 -7.39
C SER A 5 16.78 18.29 -7.80
N GLN A 6 16.45 18.07 -9.08
CA GLN A 6 15.13 18.34 -9.61
C GLN A 6 14.13 17.45 -8.85
N SER A 7 13.36 18.03 -7.94
CA SER A 7 12.40 17.26 -7.16
C SER A 7 11.10 17.11 -7.92
N ARG A 8 10.53 15.91 -7.94
CA ARG A 8 9.26 15.67 -8.63
C ARG A 8 8.32 14.85 -7.76
N ASP A 9 7.07 15.28 -7.68
CA ASP A 9 6.03 14.54 -6.96
C ASP A 9 5.69 13.27 -7.76
N VAL A 10 5.60 12.14 -7.06
CA VAL A 10 5.35 10.81 -7.60
C VAL A 10 4.19 10.18 -6.83
N PHE A 11 3.21 9.67 -7.55
CA PHE A 11 1.99 9.10 -7.01
C PHE A 11 1.91 7.62 -7.39
N TYR A 12 1.75 6.76 -6.40
CA TYR A 12 1.51 5.32 -6.57
C TYR A 12 0.04 5.04 -6.33
N VAL A 13 -0.68 4.56 -7.34
CA VAL A 13 -2.15 4.51 -7.33
C VAL A 13 -2.64 3.11 -7.67
N SER A 14 -3.53 2.55 -6.87
CA SER A 14 -4.16 1.28 -7.22
C SER A 14 -5.57 1.16 -6.67
N ASP A 15 -6.40 0.35 -7.33
CA ASP A 15 -7.64 -0.16 -6.75
C ASP A 15 -7.42 -1.26 -5.70
N GLY A 16 -6.17 -1.73 -5.52
CA GLY A 16 -5.69 -2.57 -4.41
C GLY A 16 -4.70 -1.84 -3.49
N THR A 17 -3.66 -2.51 -3.01
CA THR A 17 -2.72 -1.98 -2.01
C THR A 17 -1.66 -1.00 -2.54
N ALA A 18 -1.55 -0.84 -3.87
CA ALA A 18 -0.54 -0.02 -4.56
C ALA A 18 0.93 -0.47 -4.44
N ILE A 19 1.24 -1.51 -3.66
CA ILE A 19 2.60 -2.05 -3.48
C ILE A 19 3.29 -2.39 -4.81
N THR A 20 2.55 -3.00 -5.75
CA THR A 20 3.08 -3.31 -7.09
C THR A 20 3.52 -2.05 -7.84
N CYS A 21 2.76 -0.96 -7.70
CA CYS A 21 3.09 0.33 -8.31
C CYS A 21 4.30 0.97 -7.65
N GLU A 22 4.40 0.89 -6.32
CA GLU A 22 5.56 1.38 -5.56
C GLU A 22 6.83 0.64 -5.97
N THR A 23 6.80 -0.70 -5.98
CA THR A 23 7.97 -1.52 -6.30
C THR A 23 8.47 -1.25 -7.72
N LEU A 24 7.56 -1.26 -8.71
CA LEU A 24 7.93 -0.97 -10.10
C LEU A 24 8.39 0.48 -10.27
N GLY A 25 7.72 1.42 -9.60
CA GLY A 25 8.08 2.83 -9.58
C GLY A 25 9.49 3.05 -9.05
N HIS A 26 9.82 2.50 -7.88
CA HIS A 26 11.16 2.60 -7.29
C HIS A 26 12.24 2.04 -8.20
N VAL A 27 12.00 0.86 -8.82
CA VAL A 27 12.96 0.22 -9.75
C VAL A 27 13.18 1.08 -11.00
N VAL A 28 12.12 1.65 -11.57
CA VAL A 28 12.23 2.50 -12.76
C VAL A 28 12.87 3.83 -12.43
N LEU A 29 12.38 4.52 -11.39
CA LEU A 29 12.82 5.86 -11.01
C LEU A 29 14.25 5.87 -10.45
N GLY A 30 14.71 4.78 -9.82
CA GLY A 30 16.08 4.62 -9.35
C GLY A 30 17.15 4.70 -10.46
N GLN A 31 16.75 4.61 -11.72
CA GLN A 31 17.64 4.76 -12.88
C GLN A 31 17.90 6.23 -13.24
N PHE A 32 17.23 7.18 -12.59
CA PHE A 32 17.30 8.61 -12.91
C PHE A 32 17.84 9.42 -11.72
N PRO A 33 18.79 10.34 -11.93
CA PRO A 33 19.36 11.15 -10.85
C PRO A 33 18.46 12.35 -10.51
N PHE A 34 17.36 12.11 -9.77
CA PHE A 34 16.42 13.14 -9.32
C PHE A 34 15.86 12.82 -7.93
N LYS A 35 15.14 13.76 -7.31
CA LYS A 35 14.53 13.55 -5.98
C LYS A 35 13.02 13.29 -6.09
N ALA A 36 12.60 12.05 -5.87
CA ALA A 36 11.18 11.72 -5.80
C ALA A 36 10.57 12.22 -4.47
N LYS A 37 9.38 12.82 -4.55
CA LYS A 37 8.50 13.13 -3.41
C LYS A 37 7.27 12.25 -3.52
N GLU A 38 7.28 11.15 -2.80
CA GLU A 38 6.37 10.04 -3.06
C GLU A 38 5.11 10.10 -2.19
N LYS A 39 3.98 9.72 -2.78
CA LYS A 39 2.69 9.54 -2.10
C LYS A 39 2.00 8.30 -2.64
N THR A 40 1.36 7.55 -1.76
CA THR A 40 0.68 6.30 -2.10
C THR A 40 -0.81 6.41 -1.83
N PHE A 41 -1.61 6.03 -2.83
CA PHE A 41 -3.07 6.10 -2.84
C PHE A 41 -3.63 4.69 -3.15
N PRO A 42 -3.77 3.85 -2.12
CA PRO A 42 -4.36 2.54 -2.27
C PRO A 42 -5.90 2.62 -2.32
N PHE A 43 -6.53 1.54 -2.79
CA PHE A 43 -7.97 1.31 -2.81
C PHE A 43 -8.78 2.40 -3.53
N VAL A 44 -8.25 2.98 -4.61
CA VAL A 44 -8.94 3.96 -5.46
C VAL A 44 -9.94 3.24 -6.36
N GLU A 45 -11.05 2.81 -5.76
CA GLU A 45 -12.06 1.94 -6.37
C GLU A 45 -13.43 2.62 -6.56
N SER A 46 -13.53 3.91 -6.24
CA SER A 46 -14.74 4.71 -6.44
C SER A 46 -14.43 6.05 -7.09
N THR A 47 -15.43 6.63 -7.76
CA THR A 47 -15.34 7.97 -8.35
C THR A 47 -15.03 9.04 -7.31
N HIS A 48 -15.58 8.92 -6.10
CA HIS A 48 -15.27 9.83 -5.00
C HIS A 48 -13.78 9.83 -4.62
N LYS A 49 -13.18 8.65 -4.46
CA LYS A 49 -11.74 8.52 -4.16
C LYS A 49 -10.88 9.02 -5.32
N LEU A 50 -11.33 8.79 -6.55
CA LEU A 50 -10.67 9.33 -7.74
C LEU A 50 -10.69 10.86 -7.75
N ASP A 51 -11.81 11.49 -7.41
CA ASP A 51 -11.92 12.95 -7.37
C ASP A 51 -10.98 13.54 -6.31
N GLU A 52 -10.83 12.89 -5.16
CA GLU A 52 -9.84 13.25 -4.14
C GLU A 52 -8.41 13.15 -4.67
N LEU A 53 -8.08 12.05 -5.33
CA LEU A 53 -6.76 11.86 -5.95
C LEU A 53 -6.47 12.91 -7.04
N ILE A 54 -7.45 13.21 -7.90
CA ILE A 54 -7.30 14.23 -8.95
C ILE A 54 -7.07 15.61 -8.34
N ARG A 55 -7.75 15.94 -7.24
CA ARG A 55 -7.49 17.19 -6.50
C ARG A 55 -6.05 17.26 -6.01
N GLU A 56 -5.52 16.19 -5.41
CA GLU A 56 -4.12 16.12 -4.95
C GLU A 56 -3.11 16.25 -6.11
N ILE A 57 -3.37 15.60 -7.24
CA ILE A 57 -2.55 15.69 -8.46
C ILE A 57 -2.53 17.12 -8.99
N ASN A 58 -3.69 17.76 -9.08
CA ASN A 58 -3.83 19.13 -9.59
C ASN A 58 -3.13 20.13 -8.67
N GLN A 59 -3.30 20.01 -7.35
CA GLN A 59 -2.59 20.86 -6.39
C GLN A 59 -1.06 20.70 -6.48
N SER A 60 -0.58 19.47 -6.69
CA SER A 60 0.84 19.22 -6.96
C SER A 60 1.31 19.94 -8.22
N TYR A 61 0.53 19.87 -9.30
CA TYR A 61 0.86 20.53 -10.56
C TYR A 61 0.88 22.07 -10.41
N GLU A 62 -0.16 22.65 -9.80
CA GLU A 62 -0.29 24.09 -9.57
C GLU A 62 0.86 24.63 -8.70
N ARG A 63 1.22 23.91 -7.63
CA ARG A 63 2.30 24.31 -6.73
C ARG A 63 3.68 24.24 -7.37
N ASN A 64 3.95 23.19 -8.13
CA ASN A 64 5.29 22.91 -8.65
C ASN A 64 5.50 23.40 -10.08
N GLY A 65 4.43 23.74 -10.81
CA GLY A 65 4.47 24.12 -12.23
C GLY A 65 4.84 22.99 -13.18
N VAL A 66 4.94 21.75 -12.69
CA VAL A 66 5.43 20.58 -13.44
C VAL A 66 4.54 19.38 -13.11
N LYS A 67 4.06 18.67 -14.14
CA LYS A 67 3.16 17.52 -13.96
C LYS A 67 3.82 16.43 -13.09
N PRO A 68 3.14 15.92 -12.05
CA PRO A 68 3.65 14.77 -11.28
C PRO A 68 3.68 13.51 -12.14
N LEU A 69 4.44 12.51 -11.67
CA LEU A 69 4.43 11.16 -12.23
C LEU A 69 3.40 10.33 -11.47
N VAL A 70 2.59 9.55 -12.18
CA VAL A 70 1.58 8.66 -11.60
C VAL A 70 1.85 7.26 -12.12
N PHE A 71 2.29 6.36 -11.26
CA PHE A 71 2.38 4.93 -11.55
C PHE A 71 1.12 4.26 -11.01
N PHE A 72 0.37 3.58 -11.86
CA PHE A 72 -0.93 3.06 -11.46
C PHE A 72 -1.24 1.65 -11.97
N SER A 73 -2.11 0.99 -11.22
CA SER A 73 -2.76 -0.28 -11.58
C SER A 73 -4.25 -0.16 -11.20
N ILE A 74 -5.08 0.19 -12.19
CA ILE A 74 -6.53 0.33 -12.04
C ILE A 74 -7.21 -0.47 -13.13
N VAL A 75 -8.05 -1.43 -12.73
CA VAL A 75 -8.79 -2.29 -13.64
C VAL A 75 -10.18 -1.77 -13.97
N VAL A 76 -10.70 -0.82 -13.18
CA VAL A 76 -12.01 -0.20 -13.38
C VAL A 76 -11.92 0.81 -14.53
N PRO A 77 -12.61 0.59 -15.67
CA PRO A 77 -12.45 1.43 -16.85
C PRO A 77 -12.77 2.90 -16.61
N GLU A 78 -13.84 3.18 -15.86
CA GLU A 78 -14.28 4.55 -15.56
C GLU A 78 -13.25 5.31 -14.72
N ILE A 79 -12.70 4.65 -13.69
CA ILE A 79 -11.68 5.25 -12.81
C ILE A 79 -10.37 5.45 -13.57
N ARG A 80 -9.97 4.45 -14.36
CA ARG A 80 -8.81 4.54 -15.24
C ARG A 80 -8.92 5.72 -16.20
N ALA A 81 -10.06 5.86 -16.87
CA ALA A 81 -10.30 6.95 -17.81
C ALA A 81 -10.22 8.32 -17.13
N GLY A 82 -10.82 8.47 -15.95
CA GLY A 82 -10.73 9.71 -15.17
C GLY A 82 -9.30 10.02 -14.72
N LEU A 83 -8.53 9.02 -14.28
CA LEU A 83 -7.13 9.21 -13.90
C LEU A 83 -6.25 9.63 -15.09
N LEU A 84 -6.44 8.99 -16.25
CA LEU A 84 -5.69 9.31 -17.48
C LEU A 84 -6.00 10.73 -18.01
N ALA A 85 -7.15 11.30 -17.66
CA ALA A 85 -7.51 12.67 -17.99
C ALA A 85 -6.88 13.72 -17.05
N SER A 86 -6.21 13.30 -15.98
CA SER A 86 -5.61 14.21 -14.99
C SER A 86 -4.37 14.94 -15.49
N GLN A 87 -3.95 15.99 -14.78
CA GLN A 87 -2.74 16.76 -15.10
C GLN A 87 -1.44 16.07 -14.66
N ALA A 88 -1.29 14.78 -14.96
CA ALA A 88 -0.13 13.97 -14.61
C ALA A 88 0.47 13.25 -15.83
N PHE A 89 1.69 12.76 -15.69
CA PHE A 89 2.23 11.72 -16.56
C PHE A 89 1.86 10.35 -15.98
N CYS A 90 0.92 9.67 -16.62
CA CYS A 90 0.37 8.41 -16.12
C CYS A 90 1.07 7.21 -16.78
N TYR A 91 1.52 6.27 -15.96
CA TYR A 91 2.18 5.03 -16.34
C TYR A 91 1.36 3.85 -15.79
N ASP A 92 0.65 3.17 -16.67
CA ASP A 92 -0.04 1.93 -16.34
C ASP A 92 1.02 0.82 -16.22
N VAL A 93 1.21 0.31 -15.01
CA VAL A 93 2.33 -0.60 -14.72
C VAL A 93 2.11 -2.02 -15.26
N LEU A 94 0.88 -2.36 -15.68
CA LEU A 94 0.52 -3.69 -16.15
C LEU A 94 0.09 -3.74 -17.61
N GLU A 95 -0.37 -2.64 -18.21
CA GLU A 95 -0.92 -2.62 -19.58
C GLU A 95 -0.02 -3.29 -20.62
N SER A 96 1.28 -2.99 -20.62
CA SER A 96 2.22 -3.55 -21.59
C SER A 96 2.34 -5.07 -21.48
N LEU A 97 2.44 -5.59 -20.26
CA LEU A 97 2.49 -7.02 -19.98
C LEU A 97 1.16 -7.71 -20.31
N VAL A 98 0.04 -7.08 -19.94
CA VAL A 98 -1.31 -7.62 -20.22
C VAL A 98 -1.55 -7.69 -21.73
N ALA A 99 -1.13 -6.68 -22.49
CA ALA A 99 -1.26 -6.66 -23.95
C ALA A 99 -0.42 -7.78 -24.61
N GLN A 100 0.80 -8.01 -24.12
CA GLN A 100 1.64 -9.12 -24.59
C GLN A 100 1.00 -10.48 -24.30
N VAL A 101 0.59 -10.71 -23.05
CA VAL A 101 -0.04 -11.97 -22.63
C VAL A 101 -1.37 -12.20 -23.36
N LYS A 102 -2.15 -11.15 -23.62
CA LYS A 102 -3.35 -11.22 -24.48
C LYS A 102 -3.01 -11.75 -25.87
N GLY A 103 -1.93 -11.26 -26.48
CA GLY A 103 -1.46 -11.71 -27.79
C GLY A 103 -1.05 -13.19 -27.77
N ASP A 104 -0.27 -13.58 -26.77
CA ASP A 104 0.26 -14.95 -26.63
C ASP A 104 -0.84 -15.96 -26.33
N LEU A 105 -1.78 -15.62 -25.44
CA LEU A 105 -2.90 -16.48 -25.06
C LEU A 105 -4.06 -16.43 -26.05
N GLN A 106 -4.11 -15.41 -26.91
CA GLN A 106 -5.26 -15.10 -27.78
C GLN A 106 -6.59 -15.00 -27.01
N LEU A 107 -6.53 -14.46 -25.78
CA LEU A 107 -7.69 -14.31 -24.89
C LEU A 107 -7.86 -12.86 -24.46
N GLU A 108 -9.11 -12.40 -24.46
CA GLU A 108 -9.44 -11.08 -23.92
C GLU A 108 -9.22 -11.05 -22.40
N PRO A 109 -8.48 -10.05 -21.87
CA PRO A 109 -8.39 -9.82 -20.44
C PRO A 109 -9.78 -9.66 -19.84
N LYS A 110 -10.03 -10.32 -18.72
CA LYS A 110 -11.27 -10.16 -17.94
C LYS A 110 -10.93 -9.48 -16.60
N PRO A 111 -10.60 -8.17 -16.63
CA PRO A 111 -10.41 -7.39 -15.42
C PRO A 111 -11.68 -7.51 -14.57
N LYS A 112 -11.52 -7.84 -13.29
CA LYS A 112 -12.58 -7.62 -12.31
C LYS A 112 -11.98 -6.79 -11.20
N LEU A 113 -12.77 -5.85 -10.67
CA LEU A 113 -12.49 -5.34 -9.33
C LEU A 113 -12.25 -6.54 -8.42
N GLN A 114 -11.16 -6.48 -7.65
CA GLN A 114 -10.75 -7.55 -6.74
C GLN A 114 -10.31 -8.86 -7.43
N ARG A 115 -9.76 -8.79 -8.66
CA ARG A 115 -9.16 -9.95 -9.37
C ARG A 115 -7.65 -10.11 -9.30
N SER A 116 -7.03 -9.65 -8.22
CA SER A 116 -5.84 -10.34 -7.68
C SER A 116 -6.16 -11.79 -7.24
N HIS A 117 -7.44 -12.22 -7.36
CA HIS A 117 -7.92 -13.54 -6.93
C HIS A 117 -8.43 -14.48 -8.04
N SER A 118 -7.98 -14.41 -9.30
CA SER A 118 -8.41 -15.38 -10.34
C SER A 118 -7.31 -16.04 -11.15
N VAL A 119 -6.22 -16.40 -10.48
CA VAL A 119 -5.30 -17.45 -10.92
C VAL A 119 -5.28 -18.55 -9.84
N GLY A 120 -6.36 -19.34 -9.78
CA GLY A 120 -6.53 -20.40 -8.78
C GLY A 120 -6.70 -19.89 -7.33
N LYS A 121 -7.25 -20.73 -6.46
CA LYS A 121 -7.37 -20.45 -5.02
C LYS A 121 -6.00 -20.25 -4.34
N ASP A 122 -4.92 -20.65 -4.98
CA ASP A 122 -3.58 -20.70 -4.39
C ASP A 122 -2.71 -19.48 -4.71
N SER A 123 -2.81 -18.85 -5.90
CA SER A 123 -2.02 -17.64 -6.18
C SER A 123 -2.61 -16.40 -5.49
N ALA A 124 -3.94 -16.36 -5.34
CA ALA A 124 -4.65 -15.33 -4.61
C ALA A 124 -4.15 -15.27 -3.16
N LYS A 125 -4.15 -16.43 -2.50
CA LYS A 125 -3.57 -16.61 -1.18
C LYS A 125 -2.09 -16.28 -1.15
N TYR A 126 -1.35 -16.59 -2.21
CA TYR A 126 0.08 -16.30 -2.29
C TYR A 126 0.36 -14.79 -2.30
N PHE A 127 -0.30 -14.01 -3.16
CA PHE A 127 -0.12 -12.56 -3.20
C PHE A 127 -0.68 -11.85 -1.97
N ASP A 128 -1.84 -12.29 -1.45
CA ASP A 128 -2.38 -11.78 -0.19
C ASP A 128 -1.42 -12.04 0.97
N ARG A 129 -0.75 -13.18 0.96
CA ARG A 129 0.24 -13.57 1.96
C ARG A 129 1.53 -12.77 1.83
N ILE A 130 2.00 -12.49 0.62
CA ILE A 130 3.12 -11.56 0.40
C ILE A 130 2.75 -10.18 0.96
N ALA A 131 1.60 -9.63 0.58
CA ALA A 131 1.13 -8.34 1.06
C ALA A 131 0.96 -8.31 2.59
N ALA A 132 0.51 -9.40 3.20
CA ALA A 132 0.42 -9.54 4.64
C ALA A 132 1.79 -9.56 5.33
N VAL A 133 2.79 -10.24 4.74
CA VAL A 133 4.17 -10.25 5.24
C VAL A 133 4.79 -8.86 5.14
N GLU A 134 4.64 -8.19 4.00
CA GLU A 134 5.16 -6.83 3.79
C GLU A 134 4.51 -5.82 4.74
N TYR A 135 3.18 -5.85 4.87
CA TYR A 135 2.46 -5.03 5.85
C TYR A 135 2.98 -5.27 7.27
N THR A 136 3.15 -6.54 7.65
CA THR A 136 3.59 -6.90 9.00
C THR A 136 5.03 -6.47 9.28
N LEU A 137 5.93 -6.61 8.30
CA LEU A 137 7.31 -6.12 8.41
C LEU A 137 7.36 -4.59 8.53
N ALA A 138 6.50 -3.88 7.79
CA ALA A 138 6.39 -2.42 7.88
C ALA A 138 5.81 -1.91 9.21
N HIS A 139 5.20 -2.79 10.02
CA HIS A 139 4.61 -2.47 11.33
C HIS A 139 5.30 -3.25 12.47
N ASP A 140 6.48 -3.82 12.24
CA ASP A 140 7.21 -4.59 13.26
C ASP A 140 7.96 -3.71 14.27
N ASP A 141 8.39 -2.52 13.83
CA ASP A 141 9.14 -1.57 14.66
C ASP A 141 8.25 -0.75 15.62
N GLY A 142 6.93 -0.87 15.51
CA GLY A 142 5.95 -0.22 16.38
C GLY A 142 5.87 1.30 16.26
N VAL A 143 6.54 1.90 15.27
CA VAL A 143 6.67 3.37 15.14
C VAL A 143 5.50 3.98 14.35
N SER A 144 4.87 3.20 13.46
CA SER A 144 3.77 3.67 12.61
C SER A 144 2.42 3.13 13.07
N LEU A 145 1.57 4.01 13.62
CA LEU A 145 0.13 3.76 13.84
C LEU A 145 -0.72 4.05 12.58
N LYS A 146 -0.08 4.28 11.44
CA LYS A 146 -0.81 4.48 10.18
C LYS A 146 -1.45 3.17 9.75
N ASN A 147 -2.60 3.26 9.09
CA ASN A 147 -3.26 2.12 8.47
C ASN A 147 -3.65 0.98 9.44
N LEU A 148 -3.91 1.30 10.72
CA LEU A 148 -4.38 0.33 11.74
C LEU A 148 -5.71 -0.33 11.34
N GLU A 149 -6.53 0.34 10.54
CA GLU A 149 -7.79 -0.19 10.04
C GLU A 149 -7.58 -1.43 9.17
N GLN A 150 -6.43 -1.54 8.49
CA GLN A 150 -6.06 -2.65 7.62
C GLN A 150 -5.48 -3.84 8.38
N ALA A 151 -5.16 -3.68 9.67
CA ALA A 151 -4.68 -4.79 10.49
C ALA A 151 -5.79 -5.83 10.63
N ASP A 152 -5.45 -7.10 10.42
CA ASP A 152 -6.30 -8.23 10.79
C ASP A 152 -6.16 -8.52 12.29
N LEU A 153 -4.97 -8.25 12.84
CA LEU A 153 -4.62 -8.51 14.22
C LEU A 153 -3.59 -7.50 14.74
N ILE A 154 -3.70 -7.11 16.01
CA ILE A 154 -2.76 -6.20 16.68
C ILE A 154 -2.20 -6.92 17.91
N LEU A 155 -0.90 -7.19 17.92
CA LEU A 155 -0.19 -7.77 19.05
C LEU A 155 0.31 -6.66 19.96
N LEU A 156 -0.05 -6.76 21.24
CA LEU A 156 0.42 -5.89 22.32
C LEU A 156 1.27 -6.72 23.28
N GLY A 157 2.34 -6.15 23.82
CA GLY A 157 3.09 -6.80 24.90
C GLY A 157 4.46 -6.19 25.13
N VAL A 158 5.06 -6.55 26.27
CA VAL A 158 6.38 -6.07 26.68
C VAL A 158 7.47 -6.51 25.71
N SER A 159 8.62 -5.83 25.74
CA SER A 159 9.79 -6.27 24.96
C SER A 159 10.11 -7.74 25.23
N ARG A 160 10.50 -8.48 24.19
CA ARG A 160 10.87 -9.91 24.23
C ARG A 160 9.73 -10.89 24.56
N SER A 161 8.45 -10.48 24.54
CA SER A 161 7.32 -11.42 24.66
C SER A 161 7.03 -12.25 23.39
N GLY A 162 7.98 -12.31 22.44
CA GLY A 162 7.83 -13.09 21.21
C GLY A 162 6.92 -12.46 20.15
N LYS A 163 6.61 -11.17 20.23
CA LYS A 163 5.71 -10.50 19.27
C LYS A 163 6.19 -10.56 17.82
N THR A 164 7.41 -10.12 17.54
CA THR A 164 8.01 -10.11 16.19
C THR A 164 8.00 -11.48 15.49
N PRO A 165 8.49 -12.58 16.12
CA PRO A 165 8.39 -13.89 15.47
C PRO A 165 6.95 -14.36 15.32
N THR A 166 6.05 -13.99 16.24
CA THR A 166 4.62 -14.36 16.17
C THR A 166 3.90 -13.61 15.05
N SER A 167 4.07 -12.29 14.94
CA SER A 167 3.47 -11.48 13.88
C SER A 167 3.93 -11.96 12.51
N LEU A 168 5.23 -12.17 12.32
CA LEU A 168 5.79 -12.65 11.06
C LEU A 168 5.30 -14.07 10.73
N TYR A 169 5.23 -14.97 11.72
CA TYR A 169 4.69 -16.31 11.53
C TYR A 169 3.22 -16.27 11.09
N LEU A 170 2.41 -15.42 11.72
CA LEU A 170 0.99 -15.26 11.38
C LEU A 170 0.81 -14.73 9.95
N ALA A 171 1.64 -13.77 9.55
CA ALA A 171 1.66 -13.25 8.20
C ALA A 171 2.07 -14.33 7.18
N MET A 172 3.14 -15.07 7.45
CA MET A 172 3.66 -16.10 6.53
C MET A 172 2.76 -17.34 6.43
N GLN A 173 2.19 -17.81 7.54
CA GLN A 173 1.43 -19.07 7.56
C GLN A 173 -0.06 -18.89 7.31
N PHE A 174 -0.60 -17.72 7.64
CA PHE A 174 -2.04 -17.46 7.57
C PHE A 174 -2.39 -16.26 6.69
N GLY A 175 -1.41 -15.49 6.22
CA GLY A 175 -1.66 -14.31 5.39
C GLY A 175 -2.34 -13.17 6.14
N LEU A 176 -2.09 -13.05 7.45
CA LEU A 176 -2.68 -12.02 8.30
C LEU A 176 -1.79 -10.78 8.34
N ARG A 177 -2.41 -9.60 8.19
CA ARG A 177 -1.79 -8.30 8.41
C ARG A 177 -1.70 -8.06 9.91
N VAL A 178 -0.51 -8.22 10.49
CA VAL A 178 -0.31 -8.11 11.94
C VAL A 178 0.46 -6.85 12.29
N VAL A 179 -0.08 -6.03 13.17
CA VAL A 179 0.65 -4.90 13.77
C VAL A 179 1.31 -5.38 15.05
N ASN A 180 2.61 -5.11 15.21
CA ASN A 180 3.36 -5.41 16.42
C ASN A 180 3.59 -4.12 17.21
N TYR A 181 2.74 -3.87 18.20
CA TYR A 181 2.86 -2.68 19.03
C TYR A 181 3.60 -3.01 20.35
N PRO A 182 4.73 -2.35 20.62
CA PRO A 182 5.46 -2.52 21.87
C PRO A 182 4.69 -1.85 23.01
N PHE A 183 4.24 -2.64 23.98
CA PHE A 183 3.61 -2.11 25.18
C PHE A 183 4.72 -1.63 26.13
N ILE A 184 4.96 -0.31 26.14
CA ILE A 184 6.06 0.33 26.86
C ILE A 184 5.65 0.74 28.29
N ASP A 185 6.64 1.04 29.14
CA ASP A 185 6.43 1.38 30.55
C ASP A 185 5.43 2.53 30.76
N ASP A 186 5.42 3.52 29.88
CA ASP A 186 4.51 4.65 29.98
C ASP A 186 3.05 4.27 29.66
N ASP A 187 2.85 3.28 28.79
CA ASP A 187 1.52 2.70 28.53
C ASP A 187 1.03 1.89 29.74
N ILE A 188 1.94 1.11 30.35
CA ILE A 188 1.65 0.32 31.56
C ILE A 188 1.24 1.22 32.71
N LYS A 189 1.95 2.34 32.95
CA LYS A 189 1.63 3.30 34.02
C LYS A 189 0.26 3.95 33.83
N ARG A 190 -0.18 4.16 32.59
CA ARG A 190 -1.47 4.77 32.28
C ARG A 190 -2.65 3.81 32.43
N LEU A 191 -2.41 2.49 32.36
CA LEU A 191 -3.43 1.42 32.40
C LEU A 191 -4.61 1.68 31.44
N ARG A 192 -4.34 2.32 30.30
CA ARG A 192 -5.34 2.66 29.27
C ARG A 192 -4.77 2.41 27.89
N LEU A 193 -5.62 1.90 27.00
CA LEU A 193 -5.31 1.80 25.58
C LEU A 193 -5.34 3.21 24.95
N MET A 194 -4.51 3.42 23.94
CA MET A 194 -4.58 4.62 23.12
C MET A 194 -5.93 4.67 22.37
N PRO A 195 -6.50 5.86 22.07
CA PRO A 195 -7.77 5.98 21.37
C PRO A 195 -7.86 5.18 20.07
N GLU A 196 -6.76 5.11 19.32
CA GLU A 196 -6.63 4.35 18.08
C GLU A 196 -6.83 2.85 18.32
N PHE A 197 -6.40 2.32 19.46
CA PHE A 197 -6.61 0.92 19.84
C PHE A 197 -8.01 0.65 20.40
N GLU A 198 -8.64 1.62 21.08
CA GLU A 198 -10.01 1.45 21.58
C GLU A 198 -11.01 1.19 20.44
N ILE A 199 -10.84 1.86 19.30
CA ILE A 199 -11.68 1.64 18.11
C ILE A 199 -11.48 0.23 17.54
N HIS A 200 -10.28 -0.33 17.67
CA HIS A 200 -9.90 -1.64 17.15
C HIS A 200 -9.81 -2.73 18.22
N ARG A 201 -10.52 -2.57 19.35
CA ARG A 201 -10.40 -3.47 20.51
C ARG A 201 -10.62 -4.95 20.20
N HIS A 202 -11.50 -5.25 19.23
CA HIS A 202 -11.78 -6.60 18.76
C HIS A 202 -10.61 -7.29 18.02
N LYS A 203 -9.57 -6.53 17.66
CA LYS A 203 -8.36 -7.01 16.97
C LYS A 203 -7.14 -7.12 17.90
N LEU A 204 -7.24 -6.71 19.17
CA LEU A 204 -6.11 -6.63 20.09
C LEU A 204 -5.88 -7.96 20.83
N PHE A 205 -4.63 -8.42 20.84
CA PHE A 205 -4.20 -9.60 21.57
C PHE A 205 -2.95 -9.31 22.38
N GLY A 206 -3.01 -9.59 23.68
CA GLY A 206 -1.90 -9.40 24.61
C GLY A 206 -0.98 -10.62 24.67
N LEU A 207 0.33 -10.39 24.52
CA LEU A 207 1.39 -11.37 24.75
C LEU A 207 2.14 -11.03 26.04
N THR A 208 2.08 -11.95 27.00
CA THR A 208 2.74 -11.83 28.31
C THR A 208 3.82 -12.89 28.48
N ILE A 209 4.76 -12.61 29.39
CA ILE A 209 5.79 -13.54 29.83
C ILE A 209 5.37 -14.04 31.23
N ASN A 210 5.54 -15.33 31.53
CA ASN A 210 5.29 -15.90 32.86
C ASN A 210 6.51 -15.76 33.77
#